data_AF-A0A7S6LXY2-F1
#
_entry.id   AF-A0A7S6LXY2-F1
#
_cell.length_a   1.000
_cell.length_b   1.000
_cell.length_c   1.000
_cell.angle_alpha   90.00
_cell.angle_beta   90.00
_cell.angle_gamma   90.00
#
_symmetry.space_group_name_H-M   'P 1'
#
loop_
_entity.id
_entity.type
_entity.pdbx_description
1 polymer ?
#
loop_
_entity_poly.entity_id
_entity_poly.type
_entity_poly.pdbx_seq_one_letter_code
_entity_poly.pdbx_strand_id
1 'polypeptide(L)'
;MPNQIMIFLLDTLLSLFSLALLLRFYVQWSRVPYYHPFTRFLVAVTDFIVRPARRVIPSWRGLDLSTFVLAWLAQFIILVGVNLLGGFGAGSSMFAFALLALVKLASMTLNILLISIIVQAVLSWINPHTPLAPVLESFTGPVLGPIRRYIPPIANFDLSPIFAFILLQVLMMVVENLQRQIIQMF
;
A
#
# COMPACT_ATOMS: atom_id res chain seq x y z
N MET A 1 11.87 22.34 -17.12
CA MET A 1 10.79 21.70 -17.89
C MET A 1 11.02 20.21 -18.15
N PRO A 2 12.11 19.74 -18.80
CA PRO A 2 12.29 18.30 -19.08
C PRO A 2 12.40 17.44 -17.81
N ASN A 3 13.08 17.94 -16.77
CA ASN A 3 13.22 17.22 -15.50
C ASN A 3 11.87 16.99 -14.79
N GLN A 4 10.88 17.88 -14.95
CA GLN A 4 9.57 17.73 -14.30
C GLN A 4 8.77 16.57 -14.92
N ILE A 5 8.81 16.45 -16.25
CA ILE A 5 8.19 15.31 -16.96
C ILE A 5 8.87 14.02 -16.52
N MET A 6 10.20 14.01 -16.42
CA MET A 6 10.94 12.82 -16.00
C MET A 6 10.67 12.43 -14.54
N ILE A 7 10.59 13.40 -13.62
CA ILE A 7 10.18 13.20 -12.23
C ILE A 7 8.77 12.62 -12.15
N PHE A 8 7.82 13.18 -12.91
CA PHE A 8 6.44 12.68 -12.94
C PHE A 8 6.36 11.24 -13.45
N LEU A 9 7.05 10.91 -14.55
CA LEU A 9 7.07 9.56 -15.10
C LEU A 9 7.71 8.56 -14.14
N LEU A 10 8.84 8.94 -13.53
CA LEU A 10 9.53 8.11 -12.55
C LEU A 10 8.65 7.84 -11.33
N ASP A 11 8.07 8.89 -10.74
CA ASP A 11 7.17 8.78 -9.58
C ASP A 11 5.92 7.96 -9.90
N THR A 12 5.25 8.25 -11.02
CA THR A 12 4.01 7.55 -11.40
C THR A 12 4.26 6.07 -11.68
N LEU A 13 5.26 5.74 -12.51
CA LEU A 13 5.50 4.35 -12.90
C LEU A 13 5.96 3.51 -11.71
N LEU A 14 6.92 4.01 -10.92
CA LEU A 14 7.43 3.26 -9.77
C LEU A 14 6.45 3.24 -8.60
N SER A 15 5.62 4.28 -8.40
CA SER A 15 4.58 4.25 -7.38
C SER A 15 3.48 3.24 -7.73
N LEU A 16 3.03 3.19 -8.98
CA LEU A 16 2.10 2.15 -9.44
C LEU A 16 2.70 0.75 -9.33
N PHE A 17 4.00 0.60 -9.61
CA PHE A 17 4.68 -0.68 -9.44
C PHE A 17 4.80 -1.07 -7.95
N SER A 18 5.16 -0.13 -7.08
CA SER A 18 5.16 -0.32 -5.62
C SER A 18 3.77 -0.68 -5.10
N LEU A 19 2.71 -0.09 -5.67
CA LEU A 19 1.32 -0.40 -5.35
C LEU A 19 1.02 -1.86 -5.67
N ALA A 20 1.40 -2.32 -6.87
CA ALA A 20 1.20 -3.71 -7.29
C ALA A 20 1.96 -4.70 -6.40
N LEU A 21 3.20 -4.36 -6.00
CA LEU A 21 4.00 -5.19 -5.09
C LEU A 21 3.38 -5.26 -3.68
N LEU A 22 2.93 -4.13 -3.12
CA LEU A 22 2.25 -4.12 -1.84
C LEU A 22 0.93 -4.89 -1.90
N LEU A 23 0.11 -4.66 -2.91
CA LEU A 23 -1.13 -5.42 -3.08
C LEU A 23 -0.86 -6.92 -3.19
N ARG A 24 0.19 -7.34 -3.93
CA ARG A 24 0.61 -8.74 -3.99
C ARG A 24 0.99 -9.27 -2.61
N PHE A 25 1.77 -8.50 -1.83
CA PHE A 25 2.11 -8.86 -0.46
C PHE A 25 0.85 -9.05 0.39
N TYR A 26 -0.12 -8.13 0.31
CA TYR A 26 -1.37 -8.20 1.04
C TYR A 26 -2.22 -9.42 0.64
N VAL A 27 -2.40 -9.67 -0.66
CA VAL A 27 -3.16 -10.82 -1.18
C VAL A 27 -2.57 -12.15 -0.69
N GLN A 28 -1.25 -12.24 -0.62
CA GLN A 28 -0.57 -13.43 -0.10
C GLN A 28 -0.72 -13.52 1.43
N TRP A 29 -0.61 -12.40 2.14
CA TRP A 29 -0.80 -12.36 3.59
C TRP A 29 -2.23 -12.77 3.98
N SER A 30 -3.23 -12.30 3.25
CA SER A 30 -4.64 -12.64 3.46
C SER A 30 -5.05 -14.01 2.88
N ARG A 31 -4.08 -14.76 2.31
CA ARG A 31 -4.26 -16.11 1.77
C ARG A 31 -5.35 -16.22 0.70
N VAL A 32 -5.53 -15.16 -0.09
CA VAL A 32 -6.49 -15.16 -1.19
C VAL A 32 -6.04 -16.17 -2.26
N PRO A 33 -6.92 -17.05 -2.76
CA PRO A 33 -6.52 -18.09 -3.69
C PRO A 33 -5.91 -17.55 -5.00
N TYR A 34 -4.91 -18.26 -5.52
CA TYR A 34 -4.20 -17.89 -6.76
C TYR A 34 -5.09 -17.90 -8.01
N TYR A 35 -6.23 -18.58 -7.99
CA TYR A 35 -7.16 -18.60 -9.14
C TYR A 35 -8.00 -17.32 -9.26
N HIS A 36 -8.02 -16.46 -8.24
CA HIS A 36 -8.75 -15.20 -8.32
C HIS A 36 -8.11 -14.26 -9.38
N PRO A 37 -8.89 -13.65 -10.30
CA PRO A 37 -8.35 -12.83 -11.39
C PRO A 37 -7.41 -11.70 -10.94
N PHE A 38 -7.76 -11.04 -9.83
CA PHE A 38 -6.95 -9.98 -9.24
C PHE A 38 -5.56 -10.48 -8.79
N THR A 39 -5.50 -11.65 -8.14
CA THR A 39 -4.24 -12.28 -7.72
C THR A 39 -3.38 -12.62 -8.93
N ARG A 40 -3.98 -13.19 -9.99
CA ARG A 40 -3.25 -13.52 -11.23
C ARG A 40 -2.67 -12.28 -11.90
N PHE A 41 -3.44 -11.20 -11.96
CA PHE A 41 -2.98 -9.92 -12.50
C PHE A 41 -1.76 -9.39 -11.73
N LEU A 42 -1.86 -9.30 -10.40
CA LEU A 42 -0.76 -8.82 -9.56
C LEU A 42 0.50 -9.68 -9.70
N VAL A 43 0.34 -11.01 -9.71
CA VAL A 43 1.46 -11.92 -9.92
C VAL A 43 2.06 -11.68 -11.30
N ALA A 44 1.27 -11.66 -12.38
CA ALA A 44 1.76 -11.47 -13.74
C ALA A 44 2.57 -10.18 -13.91
N VAL A 45 2.11 -9.07 -13.31
CA VAL A 45 2.80 -7.77 -13.40
C VAL A 45 4.08 -7.71 -12.57
N THR A 46 4.20 -8.49 -11.48
CA THR A 46 5.31 -8.35 -10.52
C THR A 46 6.29 -9.52 -10.52
N ASP A 47 5.94 -10.67 -11.08
CA ASP A 47 6.71 -11.92 -10.94
C ASP A 47 8.12 -11.84 -11.49
N PHE A 48 8.32 -11.04 -12.54
CA PHE A 48 9.60 -10.91 -13.21
C PHE A 48 10.70 -10.39 -12.25
N ILE A 49 10.35 -9.54 -11.28
CA ILE A 49 11.29 -9.06 -10.23
C ILE A 49 11.19 -9.91 -8.96
N VAL A 50 9.98 -10.35 -8.60
CA VAL A 50 9.80 -11.09 -7.33
C VAL A 50 10.47 -12.46 -7.37
N ARG A 51 10.39 -13.21 -8.48
CA ARG A 51 11.03 -14.54 -8.61
C ARG A 51 12.54 -14.51 -8.41
N PRO A 52 13.33 -13.63 -9.07
CA PRO A 52 14.76 -13.56 -8.81
C PRO A 52 15.07 -13.08 -7.39
N ALA A 53 14.31 -12.11 -6.85
CA ALA A 53 14.51 -11.63 -5.48
C ALA A 53 14.27 -12.71 -4.42
N ARG A 54 13.29 -13.59 -4.63
CA ARG A 54 13.00 -14.75 -3.76
C ARG A 54 14.15 -15.75 -3.65
N ARG A 55 15.13 -15.71 -4.55
CA ARG A 55 16.34 -16.56 -4.45
C ARG A 55 17.29 -16.07 -3.35
N VAL A 56 17.25 -14.78 -3.03
CA VAL A 56 18.12 -14.15 -2.02
C VAL A 56 17.36 -13.93 -0.72
N ILE A 57 16.10 -13.53 -0.81
CA ILE A 57 15.26 -13.21 0.34
C ILE A 57 14.28 -14.38 0.56
N PRO A 58 14.43 -15.17 1.64
CA PRO A 58 13.50 -16.26 1.92
C PRO A 58 12.13 -15.72 2.36
N SER A 59 11.07 -16.49 2.08
CA SER A 59 9.74 -16.21 2.62
C SER A 59 9.65 -16.66 4.08
N TRP A 60 9.07 -15.83 4.97
CA TRP A 60 8.93 -16.14 6.39
C TRP A 60 7.47 -16.43 6.73
N ARG A 61 7.16 -17.63 7.23
CA ARG A 61 5.79 -18.05 7.67
C ARG A 61 4.67 -17.79 6.65
N GLY A 62 4.97 -17.96 5.36
CA GLY A 62 4.02 -17.71 4.28
C GLY A 62 3.86 -16.23 3.89
N LEU A 63 4.59 -15.31 4.54
CA LEU A 63 4.73 -13.93 4.10
C LEU A 63 5.87 -13.83 3.08
N ASP A 64 5.59 -13.24 1.93
CA ASP A 64 6.58 -12.97 0.91
C ASP A 64 7.31 -11.65 1.21
N LEU A 65 8.27 -11.75 2.14
CA LEU A 65 9.16 -10.64 2.52
C LEU A 65 9.87 -10.03 1.30
N SER A 66 10.14 -10.84 0.27
CA SER A 66 10.73 -10.38 -0.99
C SER A 66 9.88 -9.29 -1.62
N THR A 67 8.57 -9.47 -1.72
CA THR A 67 7.65 -8.46 -2.27
C THR A 67 7.64 -7.17 -1.46
N PHE A 68 7.67 -7.27 -0.13
CA PHE A 68 7.69 -6.09 0.75
C PHE A 68 9.00 -5.31 0.60
N VAL A 69 10.14 -6.02 0.60
CA VAL A 69 11.47 -5.41 0.40
C VAL A 69 11.58 -4.77 -0.98
N LEU A 70 11.04 -5.42 -2.03
CA LEU A 70 11.01 -4.83 -3.37
C LEU A 70 10.13 -3.59 -3.44
N ALA A 71 8.98 -3.56 -2.77
CA ALA A 71 8.14 -2.37 -2.70
C ALA A 71 8.88 -1.22 -2.00
N TRP A 72 9.59 -1.54 -0.92
CA TRP A 72 10.41 -0.57 -0.18
C TRP A 72 11.56 -0.03 -1.04
N LEU A 73 12.26 -0.90 -1.75
CA LEU A 73 13.32 -0.51 -2.68
C LEU A 73 12.78 0.35 -3.82
N ALA A 74 11.59 0.06 -4.34
CA ALA A 74 10.95 0.91 -5.35
C ALA A 74 10.71 2.33 -4.80
N GLN A 75 10.18 2.47 -3.58
CA GLN A 75 10.02 3.78 -2.93
C GLN A 75 11.35 4.48 -2.68
N PHE A 76 12.38 3.75 -2.28
CA PHE A 76 13.73 4.30 -2.11
C PHE A 76 14.30 4.85 -3.43
N ILE A 77 14.17 4.09 -4.52
CA ILE A 77 14.60 4.51 -5.86
C ILE A 77 13.82 5.73 -6.32
N ILE A 78 12.52 5.83 -6.02
CA ILE A 78 11.73 7.03 -6.30
C ILE A 78 12.34 8.24 -5.60
N LEU A 79 12.53 8.17 -4.28
CA LEU A 79 13.01 9.30 -3.49
C LEU A 79 14.39 9.78 -3.94
N VAL A 80 15.32 8.85 -4.18
CA VAL A 80 16.66 9.17 -4.70
C VAL A 80 16.58 9.73 -6.11
N GLY A 81 15.80 9.11 -7.00
CA GLY A 81 15.63 9.56 -8.38
C GLY A 81 15.04 10.97 -8.47
N VAL A 82 14.01 11.27 -7.68
CA VAL A 82 13.40 12.60 -7.62
C VAL A 82 14.39 13.64 -7.07
N ASN A 83 15.17 13.29 -6.05
CA ASN A 83 16.19 14.19 -5.49
C ASN A 83 17.26 14.54 -6.54
N LEU A 84 17.81 13.54 -7.22
CA LEU A 84 18.84 13.70 -8.26
C LEU A 84 18.34 14.54 -9.44
N LEU A 85 17.11 14.30 -9.91
CA LEU A 85 16.53 15.01 -11.04
C LEU A 85 16.01 16.41 -10.68
N GLY A 86 15.64 16.62 -9.43
CA GLY A 86 15.20 17.91 -8.89
C GLY A 86 16.35 18.90 -8.66
N GLY A 87 17.61 18.45 -8.70
CA GLY A 87 18.77 19.30 -8.44
C GLY A 87 18.89 19.74 -6.98
N PHE A 88 18.15 19.10 -6.07
CA PHE A 88 18.34 19.26 -4.64
C PHE A 88 19.70 18.62 -4.29
N GLY A 89 20.63 19.41 -3.75
CA GLY A 89 22.02 18.97 -3.59
C GLY A 89 22.22 17.67 -2.79
N ALA A 90 23.40 17.07 -2.93
CA ALA A 90 23.82 15.79 -2.32
C ALA A 90 23.95 15.78 -0.78
N GLY A 91 23.33 16.74 -0.09
CA GLY A 91 23.36 16.84 1.38
C GLY A 91 22.38 15.91 2.10
N SER A 92 21.45 15.29 1.37
CA SER A 92 20.43 14.42 1.96
C SER A 92 20.99 13.02 2.23
N SER A 93 20.85 12.56 3.47
CA SER A 93 21.38 11.27 3.92
C SER A 93 20.66 10.10 3.22
N MET A 94 21.41 9.16 2.63
CA MET A 94 20.85 7.92 2.08
C MET A 94 20.03 7.14 3.12
N PHE A 95 20.40 7.24 4.40
CA PHE A 95 19.63 6.67 5.49
C PHE A 95 18.27 7.35 5.67
N ALA A 96 18.18 8.66 5.46
CA ALA A 96 16.92 9.39 5.51
C ALA A 96 15.97 8.92 4.40
N PHE A 97 16.47 8.70 3.18
CA PHE A 97 15.66 8.15 2.09
C PHE A 97 15.17 6.73 2.39
N ALA A 98 16.01 5.89 2.98
CA ALA A 98 15.64 4.55 3.43
C ALA A 98 14.49 4.59 4.46
N LEU A 99 14.57 5.49 5.43
CA LEU A 99 13.53 5.68 6.44
C LEU A 99 12.25 6.27 5.84
N LEU A 100 12.37 7.29 4.99
CA LEU A 100 11.24 7.90 4.28
C LEU A 100 10.53 6.91 3.36
N ALA A 101 11.25 5.98 2.73
CA ALA A 101 10.66 4.94 1.92
C ALA A 101 9.77 4.00 2.76
N LEU A 102 10.15 3.69 4.02
CA LEU A 102 9.29 2.93 4.94
C LEU A 102 8.03 3.72 5.30
N VAL A 103 8.17 5.02 5.58
CA VAL A 103 7.03 5.90 5.89
C VAL A 103 6.09 6.00 4.69
N LYS A 104 6.62 6.13 3.47
CA LYS A 104 5.83 6.12 2.23
C LYS A 104 5.07 4.81 2.03
N LEU A 105 5.68 3.66 2.31
CA LEU A 105 4.97 2.38 2.28
C LEU A 105 3.84 2.30 3.33
N ALA A 106 4.07 2.88 4.51
CA ALA A 106 3.03 2.96 5.54
C ALA A 106 1.86 3.84 5.07
N SER A 107 2.12 5.03 4.52
CA SER A 107 1.10 5.89 3.90
C SER A 107 0.34 5.14 2.80
N MET A 108 1.07 4.43 1.94
CA MET A 108 0.49 3.67 0.84
C MET A 108 -0.41 2.54 1.34
N THR A 109 -0.01 1.86 2.41
CA THR A 109 -0.80 0.83 3.08
C THR A 109 -2.11 1.42 3.63
N LEU A 110 -2.04 2.55 4.33
CA LEU A 110 -3.23 3.22 4.85
C LEU A 110 -4.16 3.66 3.71
N ASN A 111 -3.61 4.14 2.59
CA ASN A 111 -4.39 4.49 1.40
C ASN A 111 -5.08 3.27 0.77
N ILE A 112 -4.37 2.14 0.66
CA ILE A 112 -4.96 0.87 0.18
C ILE A 112 -6.12 0.46 1.09
N LEU A 113 -5.95 0.50 2.41
CA LEU A 113 -7.00 0.18 3.37
C LEU A 113 -8.20 1.12 3.24
N LEU A 114 -7.95 2.42 3.18
CA LEU A 114 -8.99 3.44 3.05
C LEU A 114 -9.81 3.21 1.78
N ILE A 115 -9.16 3.07 0.62
CA ILE A 115 -9.85 2.79 -0.65
C ILE A 115 -10.59 1.44 -0.59
N SER A 116 -9.98 0.40 -0.02
CA SER A 116 -10.63 -0.92 0.10
C SER A 116 -11.90 -0.86 0.94
N ILE A 117 -11.91 -0.07 2.02
CA ILE A 117 -13.09 0.17 2.86
C ILE A 117 -14.16 0.95 2.09
N ILE A 118 -13.80 1.97 1.30
CA ILE A 118 -14.75 2.68 0.43
C ILE A 118 -15.39 1.70 -0.54
N VAL A 119 -14.57 0.95 -1.28
CA VAL A 119 -15.05 0.01 -2.30
C VAL A 119 -15.95 -1.03 -1.66
N GLN A 120 -15.57 -1.57 -0.50
CA GLN A 120 -16.41 -2.53 0.20
C GLN A 120 -17.73 -1.94 0.68
N ALA A 121 -17.73 -0.73 1.26
CA ALA A 121 -18.94 -0.06 1.71
C ALA A 121 -19.91 0.14 0.54
N VAL A 122 -19.40 0.65 -0.58
CA VAL A 122 -20.18 0.84 -1.81
C VAL A 122 -20.73 -0.49 -2.33
N LEU A 123 -19.90 -1.54 -2.40
CA LEU A 123 -20.36 -2.87 -2.83
C LEU A 123 -21.37 -3.48 -1.86
N SER A 124 -21.27 -3.23 -0.55
CA SER A 124 -22.23 -3.73 0.43
C SER A 124 -23.64 -3.14 0.25
N TRP A 125 -23.75 -1.95 -0.33
CA TRP A 125 -25.04 -1.32 -0.61
C TRP A 125 -25.61 -1.72 -1.97
N ILE A 126 -24.74 -1.88 -2.97
CA ILE A 126 -25.15 -2.11 -4.35
C ILE A 126 -25.24 -3.62 -4.67
N ASN A 127 -24.18 -4.38 -4.38
CA ASN A 127 -24.10 -5.81 -4.67
C ASN A 127 -23.13 -6.54 -3.70
N PRO A 128 -23.65 -7.07 -2.57
CA PRO A 128 -22.83 -7.75 -1.57
C PRO A 128 -22.15 -9.05 -2.05
N HIS A 129 -22.69 -9.69 -3.09
CA HIS A 129 -22.28 -11.04 -3.51
C HIS A 129 -21.24 -11.04 -4.63
N THR A 130 -20.45 -9.98 -4.75
CA THR A 130 -19.39 -9.90 -5.77
C THR A 130 -18.20 -10.82 -5.44
N PRO A 131 -17.50 -11.36 -6.45
CA PRO A 131 -16.27 -12.14 -6.24
C PRO A 131 -15.16 -11.37 -5.52
N LEU A 132 -15.20 -10.03 -5.55
CA LEU A 132 -14.27 -9.15 -4.85
C LEU A 132 -14.58 -9.00 -3.36
N ALA A 133 -15.82 -9.25 -2.92
CA ALA A 133 -16.21 -9.04 -1.52
C ALA A 133 -15.35 -9.83 -0.52
N PRO A 134 -15.05 -11.14 -0.72
CA PRO A 134 -14.17 -11.87 0.18
C PRO A 134 -12.73 -11.34 0.21
N VAL A 135 -12.24 -10.83 -0.93
CA VAL A 135 -10.90 -10.24 -1.04
C VAL A 135 -10.85 -8.94 -0.24
N LEU A 136 -11.86 -8.08 -0.39
CA LEU A 136 -11.96 -6.84 0.36
C LEU A 136 -12.11 -7.09 1.86
N GLU A 137 -13.01 -7.99 2.28
CA GLU A 137 -13.17 -8.37 3.69
C GLU A 137 -11.87 -8.91 4.29
N SER A 138 -11.04 -9.60 3.50
CA SER A 138 -9.72 -10.07 3.96
C SER A 138 -8.74 -8.93 4.27
N PHE A 139 -8.87 -7.79 3.59
CA PHE A 139 -8.04 -6.60 3.81
C PHE A 139 -8.59 -5.70 4.91
N THR A 140 -9.89 -5.49 4.90
CA THR A 140 -10.57 -4.51 5.75
C THR A 140 -11.02 -5.11 7.08
N GLY A 141 -11.26 -6.42 7.14
CA GLY A 141 -11.76 -7.14 8.31
C GLY A 141 -10.93 -6.93 9.59
N PRO A 142 -9.58 -6.88 9.54
CA PRO A 142 -8.78 -6.52 10.71
C PRO A 142 -9.08 -5.13 11.29
N VAL A 143 -9.53 -4.19 10.46
CA VAL A 143 -9.88 -2.82 10.86
C VAL A 143 -11.38 -2.70 11.18
N LEU A 144 -12.24 -3.19 10.29
CA LEU A 144 -13.71 -3.11 10.42
C LEU A 144 -14.25 -4.08 11.46
N GLY A 145 -13.66 -5.27 11.61
CA GLY A 145 -14.13 -6.30 12.54
C GLY A 145 -14.23 -5.82 13.99
N PRO A 146 -13.18 -5.22 14.56
CA PRO A 146 -13.26 -4.60 15.89
C PRO A 146 -14.33 -3.51 15.98
N ILE A 147 -14.51 -2.68 14.95
CA ILE A 147 -15.49 -1.60 14.94
C ILE A 147 -16.92 -2.16 14.89
N ARG A 148 -17.17 -3.16 14.05
CA ARG A 148 -18.46 -3.86 13.92
C ARG A 148 -18.90 -4.53 15.22
N ARG A 149 -17.98 -4.89 16.11
CA ARG A 149 -18.31 -5.42 17.45
C ARG A 149 -18.99 -4.39 18.35
N TYR A 150 -18.67 -3.11 18.19
CA TYR A 150 -19.25 -2.02 18.99
C TYR A 150 -20.40 -1.32 18.26
N ILE A 151 -20.38 -1.30 16.92
CA ILE A 151 -21.36 -0.60 16.10
C ILE A 151 -21.93 -1.61 15.08
N PRO A 152 -22.96 -2.38 15.47
CA PRO A 152 -23.59 -3.33 14.56
C PRO A 152 -24.29 -2.61 13.41
N PRO A 153 -24.49 -3.28 12.26
CA PRO A 153 -25.18 -2.71 11.12
C PRO A 153 -26.62 -2.31 11.48
N ILE A 154 -27.04 -1.13 11.02
CA ILE A 154 -28.39 -0.58 11.26
C ILE A 154 -29.16 -0.70 9.96
N ALA A 155 -30.33 -1.36 9.97
CA ALA A 155 -31.17 -1.55 8.79
C ALA A 155 -30.42 -2.14 7.57
N ASN A 156 -29.51 -3.10 7.83
CA ASN A 156 -28.63 -3.73 6.83
C ASN A 156 -27.60 -2.78 6.18
N PHE A 157 -27.48 -1.54 6.67
CA PHE A 157 -26.41 -0.60 6.33
C PHE A 157 -25.26 -0.74 7.31
N ASP A 158 -24.07 -1.06 6.80
CA ASP A 158 -22.84 -1.07 7.58
C ASP A 158 -22.30 0.37 7.74
N LEU A 159 -22.36 0.89 8.96
CA LEU A 159 -21.82 2.21 9.32
C LEU A 159 -20.37 2.14 9.83
N SER A 160 -19.82 0.94 10.05
CA SER A 160 -18.42 0.78 10.48
C SER A 160 -17.39 1.43 9.55
N PRO A 161 -17.61 1.53 8.21
CA PRO A 161 -16.70 2.26 7.32
C PRO A 161 -16.50 3.72 7.73
N ILE A 162 -17.55 4.41 8.22
CA ILE A 162 -17.49 5.83 8.59
C ILE A 162 -16.48 6.05 9.73
N PHE A 163 -16.57 5.21 10.76
CA PHE A 163 -15.65 5.27 11.89
C PHE A 163 -14.23 4.85 11.50
N ALA A 164 -14.11 3.85 10.62
CA ALA A 164 -12.82 3.44 10.09
C ALA A 164 -12.17 4.55 9.26
N PHE A 165 -12.94 5.33 8.48
CA PHE A 165 -12.41 6.51 7.78
C PHE A 165 -11.81 7.50 8.75
N ILE A 166 -12.54 7.86 9.81
CA ILE A 166 -12.04 8.82 10.81
C ILE A 166 -10.74 8.30 11.43
N LEU A 167 -10.70 7.03 11.84
CA LEU A 167 -9.50 6.43 12.43
C LEU A 167 -8.32 6.41 11.45
N LEU A 168 -8.54 5.99 10.20
CA LEU A 168 -7.50 5.94 9.18
C LEU A 168 -7.00 7.34 8.80
N GLN A 169 -7.87 8.35 8.77
CA GLN A 169 -7.48 9.74 8.52
C GLN A 169 -6.57 10.26 9.64
N VAL A 170 -6.89 9.98 10.90
CA VAL A 170 -6.00 10.34 12.03
C VAL A 170 -4.65 9.64 11.89
N LEU A 171 -4.63 8.36 11.53
CA LEU A 171 -3.37 7.63 11.31
C LEU A 171 -2.58 8.22 10.13
N MET A 172 -3.24 8.62 9.05
CA MET A 172 -2.60 9.30 7.91
C MET A 172 -1.96 10.61 8.35
N MET A 173 -2.66 11.43 9.14
CA MET A 173 -2.10 12.68 9.69
C MET A 173 -0.84 12.43 10.50
N VAL A 174 -0.81 11.37 11.32
CA VAL A 174 0.38 10.98 12.09
C VAL A 174 1.52 10.58 11.16
N VAL A 175 1.26 9.74 10.16
CA VAL A 175 2.28 9.29 9.20
C VAL A 175 2.83 10.45 8.36
N GLU A 176 1.98 11.35 7.91
CA GLU A 176 2.39 12.56 7.19
C GLU A 176 3.25 13.47 8.07
N ASN A 177 2.89 13.60 9.35
CA ASN A 177 3.67 14.38 10.29
C ASN A 177 5.06 13.77 10.50
N LEU A 178 5.15 12.44 10.64
CA LEU A 178 6.42 11.72 10.70
C LEU A 178 7.25 11.93 9.42
N GLN A 179 6.61 11.89 8.25
CA GLN A 179 7.27 12.15 6.97
C GLN A 179 7.87 13.56 6.94
N ARG A 180 7.11 14.58 7.36
CA ARG A 180 7.58 15.97 7.42
C ARG A 180 8.76 16.14 8.38
N GLN A 181 8.69 15.51 9.57
CA GLN A 181 9.78 15.57 10.55
C GLN A 181 11.07 14.99 9.99
N ILE A 182 11.00 13.82 9.33
CA ILE A 182 12.20 13.21 8.74
C ILE A 182 12.78 14.11 7.63
N ILE A 183 11.94 14.71 6.78
CA ILE A 183 12.40 15.65 5.73
C ILE A 183 13.04 16.91 6.35
N GLN A 184 12.61 17.35 7.54
CA GLN A 184 13.20 18.52 8.20
C GLN A 184 14.53 18.23 8.90
N MET A 185 14.79 16.96 9.23
CA MET A 185 16.02 16.54 9.92
C MET A 185 17.22 16.40 8.98
N PHE A 186 17.02 16.32 7.66
CA PHE A 186 18.04 16.02 6.65
C PHE A 186 17.89 16.91 5.41
#